data_AF-A0A4P6FUI4-F1
#
_entry.id   AF-A0A4P6FUI4-F1
#
_cell.length_a   1.000
_cell.length_b   1.000
_cell.length_c   1.000
_cell.angle_alpha   90.00
_cell.angle_beta   90.00
_cell.angle_gamma   90.00
#
_symmetry.space_group_name_H-M   'P 1'
#
loop_
_entity.id
_entity.type
_entity.pdbx_description
1 polymer ?
#
loop_
_entity_poly.entity_id
_entity_poly.type
_entity_poly.pdbx_seq_one_letter_code
_entity_poly.pdbx_strand_id
1 'polypeptide(L)'
;MQAQTNALVAIGFTTGEDVDQALHWASRVSESLAGRSRYHGARNRLQAVIWTHFRVLGERQHAISTAGVLQLHIWAKDNIGSLTAKQLVDGRQFARAIGILHDRVIIEPSRRRVAA
;
A
#
# COMPACT_ATOMS: atom_id res chain seq x y z
N MET A 1 4.70 -14.02 18.34
CA MET A 1 4.06 -13.43 17.14
C MET A 1 2.66 -12.89 17.42
N GLN A 2 1.71 -13.68 17.95
CA GLN A 2 0.31 -13.25 18.12
C GLN A 2 0.10 -11.98 18.96
N ALA A 3 0.89 -11.81 20.03
CA ALA A 3 0.82 -10.59 20.87
C ALA A 3 1.26 -9.31 20.13
N GLN A 4 2.23 -9.42 19.20
CA GLN A 4 2.74 -8.29 18.42
C GLN A 4 1.74 -7.86 17.34
N THR A 5 1.07 -8.81 16.70
CA THR A 5 -0.04 -8.56 15.77
C THR A 5 -1.20 -7.85 16.47
N ASN A 6 -1.59 -8.33 17.65
CA ASN A 6 -2.69 -7.73 18.41
C ASN A 6 -2.39 -6.29 18.87
N ALA A 7 -1.15 -6.03 19.31
CA ALA A 7 -0.73 -4.67 19.68
C ALA A 7 -0.75 -3.70 18.49
N LEU A 8 -0.33 -4.14 17.31
CA LEU A 8 -0.34 -3.33 16.09
C LEU A 8 -1.77 -3.01 15.61
N VAL A 9 -2.65 -4.00 15.63
CA VAL A 9 -4.08 -3.78 15.31
C VAL A 9 -4.71 -2.78 16.29
N ALA A 10 -4.38 -2.88 17.58
CA ALA A 10 -4.88 -1.95 18.59
C ALA A 10 -4.43 -0.48 18.37
N ILE A 11 -3.30 -0.25 17.70
CA ILE A 11 -2.79 1.08 17.37
C ILE A 11 -3.04 1.51 15.91
N GLY A 12 -3.98 0.84 15.20
CA GLY A 12 -4.42 1.27 13.88
C GLY A 12 -3.58 0.75 12.71
N PHE A 13 -2.89 -0.38 12.88
CA PHE A 13 -2.25 -1.10 11.78
C PHE A 13 -3.12 -2.26 11.29
N THR A 14 -3.09 -2.50 10.00
CA THR A 14 -3.71 -3.65 9.34
C THR A 14 -2.64 -4.67 8.97
N THR A 15 -2.96 -5.96 9.09
CA THR A 15 -2.10 -7.09 8.68
C THR A 15 -2.87 -8.06 7.78
N GLY A 16 -2.14 -8.97 7.12
CA GLY A 16 -2.69 -10.06 6.34
C GLY A 16 -2.27 -9.99 4.87
N GLU A 17 -2.70 -10.98 4.08
CA GLU A 17 -2.22 -11.18 2.71
C GLU A 17 -2.40 -9.96 1.81
N ASP A 18 -3.51 -9.20 1.93
CA ASP A 18 -3.73 -7.96 1.17
C ASP A 18 -2.62 -6.92 1.42
N VAL A 19 -2.09 -6.86 2.64
CA VAL A 19 -0.99 -5.95 3.02
C VAL A 19 0.32 -6.41 2.37
N ASP A 20 0.57 -7.71 2.36
CA ASP A 20 1.76 -8.28 1.73
C ASP A 20 1.73 -8.10 0.20
N GLN A 21 0.56 -8.28 -0.42
CA GLN A 21 0.34 -8.02 -1.85
C GLN A 21 0.52 -6.53 -2.18
N ALA A 22 -0.04 -5.64 -1.36
CA ALA A 22 0.13 -4.20 -1.51
C ALA A 22 1.62 -3.80 -1.46
N LEU A 23 2.38 -4.29 -0.47
CA LEU A 23 3.80 -4.02 -0.33
C LEU A 23 4.61 -4.57 -1.50
N HIS A 24 4.30 -5.80 -1.93
CA HIS A 24 4.95 -6.45 -3.06
C HIS A 24 4.84 -5.60 -4.32
N TRP A 25 3.63 -5.22 -4.70
CA TRP A 25 3.41 -4.44 -5.92
C TRP A 25 3.90 -3.00 -5.80
N ALA A 26 3.81 -2.38 -4.62
CA ALA A 26 4.39 -1.05 -4.38
C ALA A 26 5.91 -1.06 -4.62
N SER A 27 6.60 -2.09 -4.11
CA SER A 27 8.04 -2.26 -4.29
C SER A 27 8.41 -2.46 -5.77
N ARG A 28 7.68 -3.34 -6.46
CA ARG A 28 7.87 -3.56 -7.91
C ARG A 28 7.66 -2.30 -8.74
N VAL A 29 6.61 -1.53 -8.45
CA VAL A 29 6.36 -0.25 -9.11
C VAL A 29 7.54 0.70 -8.86
N SER A 30 7.96 0.87 -7.61
CA SER A 30 9.12 1.71 -7.27
C SER A 30 10.40 1.31 -8.01
N GLU A 31 10.68 0.01 -8.16
CA GLU A 31 11.79 -0.51 -8.95
C GLU A 31 11.63 -0.21 -10.45
N SER A 32 10.43 -0.40 -11.00
CA SER A 32 10.14 -0.13 -12.41
C SER A 32 10.28 1.35 -12.81
N LEU A 33 10.22 2.25 -11.82
CA LEU A 33 10.42 3.69 -11.99
C LEU A 33 11.90 4.10 -11.87
N ALA A 34 12.79 3.20 -11.43
CA ALA A 34 14.19 3.49 -11.24
C ALA A 34 14.92 3.84 -12.56
N GLY A 35 15.97 4.64 -12.46
CA GLY A 35 16.86 4.98 -13.59
C GLY A 35 16.28 5.98 -14.60
N ARG A 36 15.10 6.57 -14.34
CA ARG A 36 14.51 7.61 -15.21
C ARG A 36 14.20 8.87 -14.42
N SER A 37 14.89 9.96 -14.75
CA SER A 37 14.75 11.27 -14.09
C SER A 37 13.28 11.74 -13.98
N ARG A 38 12.48 11.55 -15.05
CA ARG A 38 11.06 11.94 -15.08
C ARG A 38 10.19 11.31 -13.98
N TYR A 39 10.61 10.19 -13.41
CA TYR A 39 9.85 9.46 -12.38
C TYR A 39 10.44 9.62 -10.97
N HIS A 40 11.50 10.42 -10.79
CA HIS A 40 12.15 10.59 -9.48
C HIS A 40 11.17 11.01 -8.39
N GLY A 41 10.34 12.02 -8.65
CA GLY A 41 9.36 12.50 -7.67
C GLY A 41 8.34 11.43 -7.27
N ALA A 42 7.75 10.76 -8.26
CA ALA A 42 6.78 9.68 -8.04
C ALA A 42 7.40 8.53 -7.25
N ARG A 43 8.59 8.07 -7.66
CA ARG A 43 9.32 7.00 -6.97
C ARG A 43 9.65 7.37 -5.53
N ASN A 44 10.23 8.54 -5.30
CA ASN A 44 10.65 8.96 -3.96
C ASN A 44 9.45 9.07 -3.02
N ARG A 45 8.32 9.62 -3.49
CA ARG A 45 7.09 9.66 -2.71
C ARG A 45 6.60 8.25 -2.37
N LEU A 46 6.60 7.33 -3.32
CA LEU A 46 6.18 5.93 -3.06
C LEU A 46 7.08 5.25 -2.02
N GLN A 47 8.40 5.39 -2.16
CA GLN A 47 9.36 4.83 -1.20
C GLN A 47 9.20 5.42 0.20
N ALA A 48 8.96 6.73 0.29
CA ALA A 48 8.69 7.40 1.56
C ALA A 48 7.44 6.83 2.25
N VAL A 49 6.35 6.57 1.50
CA VAL A 49 5.15 5.93 2.03
C VAL A 49 5.48 4.53 2.55
N ILE A 50 6.23 3.73 1.77
CA ILE A 50 6.61 2.37 2.14
C ILE A 50 7.37 2.36 3.47
N TRP A 51 8.47 3.13 3.58
CA TRP A 51 9.31 3.15 4.78
C TRP A 51 8.60 3.71 6.01
N THR A 52 7.75 4.72 5.83
CA THR A 52 7.07 5.37 6.94
C THR A 52 6.00 4.45 7.54
N HIS A 53 5.23 3.78 6.68
CA HIS A 53 3.96 3.18 7.08
C HIS A 53 3.95 1.65 7.16
N PHE A 54 4.90 0.94 6.55
CA PHE A 54 5.01 -0.50 6.70
C PHE A 54 5.88 -0.92 7.88
N ARG A 55 5.53 -2.04 8.49
CA ARG A 55 6.33 -2.72 9.52
C ARG A 55 6.49 -4.18 9.16
N VAL A 56 7.69 -4.71 9.39
CA VAL A 56 8.01 -6.13 9.21
C VAL A 56 7.70 -6.86 10.51
N LEU A 57 6.89 -7.91 10.44
CA LEU A 57 6.53 -8.78 11.56
C LEU A 57 7.22 -10.15 11.47
N GLY A 58 7.56 -10.55 10.24
CA GLY A 58 8.28 -11.78 9.91
C GLY A 58 8.61 -11.82 8.41
N GLU A 59 9.23 -12.89 7.93
CA GLU A 59 9.74 -13.00 6.55
C GLU A 59 8.71 -12.71 5.45
N ARG A 60 7.43 -12.99 5.71
CA ARG A 60 6.32 -12.76 4.78
C ARG A 60 5.08 -12.18 5.48
N GLN A 61 5.31 -11.40 6.53
CA GLN A 61 4.22 -10.83 7.32
C GLN A 61 4.51 -9.37 7.59
N HIS A 62 3.63 -8.53 7.06
CA HIS A 62 3.76 -7.09 7.22
C HIS A 62 2.51 -6.47 7.83
N ALA A 63 2.71 -5.30 8.40
CA ALA A 63 1.65 -4.43 8.86
C ALA A 63 1.73 -3.09 8.13
N ILE A 64 0.59 -2.45 7.90
CA ILE A 64 0.51 -1.09 7.36
C ILE A 64 -0.45 -0.25 8.18
N SER A 65 -0.07 0.98 8.50
CA SER A 65 -0.99 1.93 9.15
C SER A 65 -2.13 2.34 8.21
N THR A 66 -3.31 2.67 8.75
CA THR A 66 -4.46 3.20 7.98
C THR A 66 -4.08 4.41 7.11
N ALA A 67 -3.28 5.33 7.63
CA ALA A 67 -2.79 6.50 6.87
C ALA A 67 -1.94 6.09 5.66
N GLY A 68 -1.12 5.04 5.81
CA GLY A 68 -0.32 4.49 4.72
C GLY A 68 -1.18 3.95 3.58
N VAL A 69 -2.27 3.25 3.90
CA VAL A 69 -3.22 2.74 2.89
C VAL A 69 -3.80 3.90 2.07
N LEU A 70 -4.22 4.99 2.72
CA LEU A 70 -4.72 6.18 2.04
C LEU A 70 -3.66 6.83 1.15
N GLN A 71 -2.43 6.97 1.64
CA GLN A 71 -1.35 7.59 0.85
C GLN A 71 -0.97 6.75 -0.37
N LEU A 72 -0.96 5.42 -0.28
CA LEU A 72 -0.74 4.54 -1.43
C LEU A 72 -1.87 4.68 -2.45
N HIS A 73 -3.12 4.80 -2.00
CA HIS A 73 -4.26 4.99 -2.89
C HIS A 73 -4.21 6.33 -3.63
N ILE A 74 -3.86 7.41 -2.94
CA ILE A 74 -3.63 8.73 -3.55
C ILE A 74 -2.50 8.65 -4.56
N TRP A 75 -1.38 8.04 -4.19
CA TRP A 75 -0.26 7.86 -5.12
C TRP A 75 -0.70 7.11 -6.39
N ALA A 76 -1.49 6.03 -6.25
CA ALA A 76 -1.98 5.25 -7.37
C ALA A 76 -2.83 6.10 -8.33
N LYS A 77 -3.75 6.90 -7.80
CA LYS A 77 -4.60 7.82 -8.58
C LYS A 77 -3.78 8.86 -9.34
N ASP A 78 -2.78 9.44 -8.68
CA ASP A 78 -2.00 10.54 -9.24
C ASP A 78 -1.00 10.08 -10.32
N ASN A 79 -0.46 8.87 -10.22
CA ASN A 79 0.73 8.48 -10.98
C ASN A 79 0.48 7.41 -12.05
N ILE A 80 -0.52 6.53 -11.89
CA ILE A 80 -0.67 5.36 -12.79
C ILE A 80 -0.93 5.76 -14.23
N GLY A 81 -1.70 6.83 -14.46
CA GLY A 81 -1.99 7.33 -15.81
C GLY A 81 -0.75 7.80 -16.59
N SER A 82 0.36 8.09 -15.90
CA SER A 82 1.62 8.56 -16.50
C SER A 82 2.62 7.43 -16.82
N LEU A 83 2.27 6.19 -16.48
CA LEU A 83 3.14 5.03 -16.66
C LEU A 83 3.19 4.62 -18.14
N THR A 84 4.35 4.12 -18.57
CA THR A 84 4.46 3.51 -19.91
C THR A 84 3.75 2.18 -19.98
N ALA A 85 3.48 1.68 -21.20
CA ALA A 85 2.93 0.36 -21.43
C ALA A 85 3.66 -0.76 -20.66
N LYS A 86 5.00 -0.70 -20.58
CA LYS A 86 5.82 -1.66 -19.82
C LYS A 86 5.57 -1.59 -18.31
N GLN A 87 5.42 -0.37 -17.76
CA GLN A 87 5.21 -0.13 -16.33
C GLN A 87 3.75 -0.32 -15.90
N LEU A 88 2.80 -0.22 -16.83
CA LEU A 88 1.38 -0.37 -16.55
C LEU A 88 0.99 -1.78 -16.10
N VAL A 89 1.79 -2.80 -16.39
CA VAL A 89 1.53 -4.16 -15.87
C VAL A 89 1.63 -4.16 -14.35
N ASP A 90 2.78 -3.75 -13.80
CA ASP A 90 2.98 -3.64 -12.35
C ASP A 90 2.04 -2.57 -11.75
N GLY A 91 1.85 -1.44 -12.44
CA GLY A 91 0.95 -0.37 -12.00
C GLY A 91 -0.51 -0.81 -11.83
N ARG A 92 -1.05 -1.64 -12.74
CA ARG A 92 -2.42 -2.17 -12.61
C ARG A 92 -2.56 -3.17 -11.47
N GLN A 93 -1.56 -4.03 -11.25
CA GLN A 93 -1.58 -4.97 -10.13
C GLN A 93 -1.49 -4.23 -8.80
N PHE A 94 -0.66 -3.19 -8.73
CA PHE A 94 -0.59 -2.29 -7.60
C PHE A 94 -1.94 -1.61 -7.32
N ALA A 95 -2.58 -1.01 -8.34
CA ALA A 95 -3.90 -0.39 -8.18
C ALA A 95 -4.94 -1.37 -7.64
N ARG A 96 -4.95 -2.61 -8.15
CA ARG A 96 -5.88 -3.64 -7.72
C ARG A 96 -5.64 -4.02 -6.25
N ALA A 97 -4.39 -4.29 -5.86
CA ALA A 97 -4.05 -4.66 -4.50
C ALA A 97 -4.42 -3.55 -3.50
N ILE A 98 -4.12 -2.29 -3.85
CA ILE A 98 -4.47 -1.14 -3.00
C ILE A 98 -5.97 -0.88 -2.96
N GLY A 99 -6.71 -1.10 -4.05
CA GLY A 99 -8.17 -0.97 -4.06
C GLY A 99 -8.84 -1.94 -3.08
N ILE A 100 -8.45 -3.22 -3.11
CA ILE A 100 -8.95 -4.25 -2.17
C ILE A 100 -8.62 -3.86 -0.73
N LEU A 101 -7.36 -3.50 -0.47
CA LEU A 101 -6.91 -3.12 0.87
C LEU A 101 -7.60 -1.85 1.38
N HIS A 102 -7.78 -0.84 0.53
CA HIS A 102 -8.48 0.40 0.85
C HIS A 102 -9.95 0.13 1.21
N ASP A 103 -10.65 -0.69 0.43
CA ASP A 103 -12.06 -1.00 0.69
C ASP A 103 -12.24 -1.70 2.04
N ARG A 104 -11.35 -2.66 2.34
CA ARG A 104 -11.34 -3.38 3.62
C ARG A 104 -11.00 -2.50 4.82
N VAL A 105 -10.03 -1.58 4.69
CA VAL A 105 -9.50 -0.81 5.83
C VAL A 105 -10.24 0.50 6.05
N ILE A 106 -10.78 1.10 4.98
CA ILE A 106 -11.38 2.44 5.03
C ILE A 106 -12.89 2.39 4.85
N ILE A 107 -13.39 1.66 3.86
CA ILE A 107 -14.82 1.69 3.49
C ILE A 107 -15.65 0.80 4.40
N GLU A 108 -15.26 -0.47 4.57
CA GLU A 108 -16.03 -1.45 5.33
C GLU A 108 -16.23 -1.08 6.80
N PRO A 109 -15.20 -0.61 7.55
CA PRO A 109 -15.37 -0.17 8.92
C PRO A 109 -16.30 1.06 9.03
N SER A 110 -16.27 1.95 8.04
CA SER A 110 -17.13 3.13 7.99
C SER A 110 -18.60 2.74 7.77
N ARG A 111 -18.89 1.73 6.95
CA ARG A 111 -20.25 1.23 6.72
C ARG A 111 -20.87 0.59 7.96
N ARG A 112 -20.07 -0.16 8.74
CA ARG A 112 -20.55 -0.82 9.97
C ARG A 112 -20.91 0.17 11.08
N ARG A 113 -20.24 1.34 11.14
CA ARG A 113 -20.54 2.40 12.11
C ARG A 113 -21.83 3.17 11.81
N VAL A 114 -22.27 3.19 10.55
CA VAL A 114 -23.51 3.88 10.15
C VAL A 114 -24.74 2.98 10.30
N ALA A 115 -24.53 1.65 10.34
CA ALA A 115 -25.59 0.66 10.47
C ALA A 115 -25.89 0.23 11.91
N ALA A 116 -25.18 0.78 12.91
CA ALA A 116 -25.34 0.52 14.34
C ALA A 116 -25.91 1.77 15.03
#